data_AF-A0A2D9K604-F1
#
_entry.id   AF-A0A2D9K604-F1
#
_cell.length_a   1.000
_cell.length_b   1.000
_cell.length_c   1.000
_cell.angle_alpha   90.00
_cell.angle_beta   90.00
_cell.angle_gamma   90.00
#
_symmetry.space_group_name_H-M   'P 1'
#
loop_
_entity.id
_entity.type
_entity.pdbx_description
1 polymer ?
#
loop_
_entity_poly.entity_id
_entity_poly.type
_entity_poly.pdbx_seq_one_letter_code
_entity_poly.pdbx_strand_id
1 'polypeptide(L)'
;MQKLALDIVAKAANAAASPTPEDPCFGAWTPLQAFGLSVTTRTGKALPGVIAIGLEADPRLKVLQETRLPITATALSIGDQDTARDVVLGDDDRTVRNLAVDLIVIDRTTGHATLLDVKRGGALYSSRARLDLCTAMAACALTAPAALRRINVSIATASWGIIDLGGAAGFAEDRCVSGAEINTFFDVPITPLIELFNQTIATGYSAEMQRLVGHVFDTPDVTRGGADEWTESDDQASRELTVRSTRSVGCAPRLPQRLIGPHERRRLALVSGSSSRSRQRGRT
;
A
#
# COMPACT_ATOMS: atom_id res chain seq x y z
N MET A 1 8.90 -3.83 17.61
CA MET A 1 9.36 -3.31 16.30
C MET A 1 10.76 -3.78 15.90
N GLN A 2 11.82 -3.49 16.68
CA GLN A 2 13.19 -3.86 16.30
C GLN A 2 13.37 -5.35 15.96
N LYS A 3 12.81 -6.26 16.77
CA LYS A 3 12.82 -7.71 16.50
C LYS A 3 12.25 -8.07 15.11
N LEU A 4 11.10 -7.49 14.73
CA LEU A 4 10.48 -7.74 13.42
C LEU A 4 11.40 -7.31 12.27
N ALA A 5 12.02 -6.13 12.39
CA ALA A 5 12.94 -5.63 11.37
C ALA A 5 14.18 -6.52 11.24
N LEU A 6 14.79 -6.91 12.35
CA LEU A 6 15.95 -7.79 12.36
C LEU A 6 15.60 -9.19 11.85
N ASP A 7 14.43 -9.74 12.20
CA ASP A 7 13.94 -11.02 11.69
C ASP A 7 13.77 -10.99 10.15
N ILE A 8 13.34 -9.86 9.57
CA ILE A 8 13.25 -9.70 8.12
C ILE A 8 14.62 -9.81 7.47
N VAL A 9 15.61 -9.08 8.00
CA VAL A 9 16.99 -9.10 7.50
C VAL A 9 17.57 -10.51 7.63
N ALA A 10 17.45 -11.14 8.80
CA ALA A 10 17.96 -12.49 9.04
C ALA A 10 17.31 -13.53 8.11
N LYS A 11 15.99 -13.48 7.92
CA LYS A 11 15.29 -14.37 6.98
C LYS A 11 15.71 -14.14 5.53
N ALA A 12 16.01 -12.89 5.16
CA ALA A 12 16.50 -12.57 3.83
C ALA A 12 17.92 -13.08 3.61
N ALA A 13 18.80 -12.93 4.61
CA ALA A 13 20.16 -13.45 4.61
C ALA A 13 20.17 -14.98 4.46
N ASN A 14 19.36 -15.68 5.25
CA ASN A 14 19.24 -17.14 5.18
C ASN A 14 18.73 -17.62 3.81
N ALA A 15 17.79 -16.88 3.21
CA ALA A 15 17.30 -17.20 1.88
C ALA A 15 18.39 -17.00 0.81
N ALA A 16 19.20 -15.95 0.92
CA ALA A 16 20.31 -15.69 0.00
C ALA A 16 21.48 -16.67 0.16
N ALA A 17 21.69 -17.21 1.36
CA ALA A 17 22.70 -18.23 1.64
C ALA A 17 22.28 -19.65 1.21
N SER A 18 21.02 -19.85 0.83
CA SER A 18 20.55 -21.15 0.35
C SER A 18 21.12 -21.43 -1.04
N PRO A 19 21.52 -22.68 -1.36
CA PRO A 19 22.08 -23.03 -2.66
C PRO A 19 21.03 -22.74 -3.74
N THR A 20 21.23 -21.65 -4.45
CA THR A 20 20.39 -21.18 -5.55
C THR A 20 21.23 -21.34 -6.81
N PRO A 21 20.67 -21.89 -7.90
CA PRO A 21 21.37 -21.90 -9.19
C PRO A 21 21.85 -20.48 -9.50
N GLU A 22 23.13 -20.34 -9.88
CA GLU A 22 23.68 -19.04 -10.24
C GLU A 22 22.90 -18.48 -11.43
N ASP A 23 22.49 -17.22 -11.31
CA ASP A 23 21.87 -16.50 -12.41
C ASP A 23 22.95 -16.21 -13.47
N PRO A 24 22.74 -16.57 -14.75
CA PRO A 24 23.74 -16.38 -15.80
C PRO A 24 24.18 -14.91 -15.99
N CYS A 25 23.34 -13.93 -15.64
CA CYS A 25 23.66 -12.51 -15.74
C CYS A 25 24.44 -11.99 -14.52
N PHE A 26 24.22 -12.58 -13.33
CA PHE A 26 24.81 -12.09 -12.08
C PHE A 26 25.94 -12.98 -11.53
N GLY A 27 26.03 -14.26 -11.91
CA GLY A 27 27.07 -15.19 -11.45
C GLY A 27 27.24 -15.18 -9.94
N ALA A 28 28.47 -14.94 -9.46
CA ALA A 28 28.81 -14.81 -8.04
C ALA A 28 28.03 -13.70 -7.29
N TRP A 29 27.42 -12.74 -8.00
CA TRP A 29 26.61 -11.67 -7.41
C TRP A 29 25.14 -12.09 -7.14
N THR A 30 24.74 -13.29 -7.58
CA THR A 30 23.37 -13.82 -7.39
C THR A 30 22.88 -13.72 -5.93
N PRO A 31 23.68 -14.10 -4.91
CA PRO A 31 23.25 -13.98 -3.51
C PRO A 31 22.96 -12.54 -3.08
N LEU A 32 23.73 -11.58 -3.62
CA LEU A 32 23.58 -10.15 -3.31
C LEU A 32 22.25 -9.61 -3.84
N GLN A 33 21.96 -9.93 -5.10
CA GLN A 33 20.72 -9.55 -5.78
C GLN A 33 19.51 -10.19 -5.10
N ALA A 34 19.60 -11.50 -4.80
CA ALA A 34 18.57 -12.23 -4.07
C ALA A 34 18.31 -11.59 -2.69
N PHE A 35 19.35 -11.27 -1.93
CA PHE A 35 19.23 -10.60 -0.63
C PHE A 35 18.49 -9.26 -0.72
N GLY A 36 18.89 -8.39 -1.67
CA GLY A 36 18.26 -7.08 -1.88
C GLY A 36 16.77 -7.16 -2.20
N LEU A 37 16.40 -8.02 -3.14
CA LEU A 37 15.00 -8.26 -3.51
C LEU A 37 14.19 -8.86 -2.36
N SER A 38 14.80 -9.78 -1.63
CA SER A 38 14.25 -10.52 -0.50
C SER A 38 13.91 -9.59 0.68
N VAL A 39 14.82 -8.67 1.03
CA VAL A 39 14.56 -7.62 2.03
C VAL A 39 13.46 -6.68 1.56
N THR A 40 13.58 -6.14 0.34
CA THR A 40 12.61 -5.17 -0.20
C THR A 40 11.18 -5.73 -0.19
N THR A 41 11.00 -6.98 -0.61
CA THR A 41 9.70 -7.66 -0.63
C THR A 41 9.14 -7.86 0.77
N ARG A 42 9.95 -8.33 1.72
CA ARG A 42 9.51 -8.60 3.10
C ARG A 42 9.20 -7.32 3.85
N THR A 43 10.01 -6.27 3.68
CA THR A 43 9.75 -4.94 4.24
C THR A 43 8.43 -4.39 3.70
N GLY A 44 8.18 -4.50 2.39
CA GLY A 44 6.91 -4.10 1.79
C GLY A 44 5.70 -4.78 2.45
N LYS A 45 5.77 -6.11 2.63
CA LYS A 45 4.70 -6.91 3.28
C LYS A 45 4.52 -6.61 4.77
N ALA A 46 5.57 -6.17 5.46
CA ALA A 46 5.51 -5.88 6.90
C ALA A 46 4.95 -4.50 7.23
N LEU A 47 5.01 -3.53 6.30
CA LEU A 47 4.58 -2.15 6.51
C LEU A 47 3.13 -1.99 6.98
N PRO A 48 2.13 -2.71 6.41
CA PRO A 48 0.77 -2.71 6.95
C PRO A 48 0.73 -3.00 8.45
N GLY A 49 1.46 -4.02 8.91
CA GLY A 49 1.53 -4.38 10.32
C GLY A 49 2.18 -3.31 11.20
N VAL A 50 3.19 -2.60 10.69
CA VAL A 50 3.80 -1.46 11.40
C VAL A 50 2.81 -0.32 11.59
N ILE A 51 2.06 0.01 10.52
CA ILE A 51 1.01 1.03 10.57
C ILE A 51 -0.11 0.60 11.55
N ALA A 52 -0.52 -0.67 11.49
CA ALA A 52 -1.55 -1.22 12.36
C ALA A 52 -1.18 -1.09 13.84
N ILE A 53 0.07 -1.41 14.23
CA ILE A 53 0.55 -1.24 15.62
C ILE A 53 0.36 0.21 16.10
N GLY A 54 0.68 1.20 15.25
CA GLY A 54 0.49 2.60 15.60
C GLY A 54 -0.99 2.97 15.78
N LEU A 55 -1.83 2.53 14.85
CA LEU A 55 -3.26 2.80 14.87
C LEU A 55 -4.00 2.12 16.02
N GLU A 56 -3.60 0.90 16.39
CA GLU A 56 -4.20 0.12 17.49
C GLU A 56 -3.92 0.72 18.87
N ALA A 57 -2.94 1.63 19.00
CA ALA A 57 -2.71 2.38 20.22
C ALA A 57 -3.83 3.39 20.52
N ASP A 58 -4.62 3.79 19.51
CA ASP A 58 -5.79 4.66 19.70
C ASP A 58 -7.06 3.81 19.94
N PRO A 59 -7.70 3.89 21.13
CA PRO A 59 -8.89 3.11 21.44
C PRO A 59 -10.12 3.46 20.59
N ARG A 60 -10.11 4.61 19.89
CA ARG A 60 -11.16 5.01 18.95
C ARG A 60 -11.14 4.16 17.69
N LEU A 61 -10.00 3.55 17.37
CA LEU A 61 -9.79 2.79 16.14
C LEU A 61 -9.85 1.29 16.42
N LYS A 62 -10.34 0.54 15.44
CA LYS A 62 -10.17 -0.91 15.34
C LYS A 62 -9.54 -1.20 14.00
N VAL A 63 -8.44 -1.93 13.99
CA VAL A 63 -7.73 -2.29 12.77
C VAL A 63 -7.94 -3.77 12.50
N LEU A 64 -8.22 -4.10 11.24
CA LEU A 64 -8.14 -5.46 10.71
C LEU A 64 -7.05 -5.49 9.66
N GLN A 65 -6.22 -6.53 9.67
CA GLN A 65 -5.10 -6.69 8.74
C GLN A 65 -5.38 -7.85 7.78
N GLU A 66 -4.87 -7.75 6.55
CA GLU A 66 -4.94 -8.79 5.50
C GLU A 66 -6.34 -9.41 5.34
N THR A 67 -7.37 -8.59 5.49
CA THR A 67 -8.76 -9.07 5.53
C THR A 67 -9.25 -9.32 4.12
N ARG A 68 -9.71 -10.56 3.87
CA ARG A 68 -10.28 -10.94 2.58
C ARG A 68 -11.73 -10.49 2.48
N LEU A 69 -11.98 -9.54 1.57
CA LEU A 69 -13.33 -9.08 1.26
C LEU A 69 -13.79 -9.63 -0.09
N PRO A 70 -15.06 -10.06 -0.18
CA PRO A 70 -15.62 -10.57 -1.42
C PRO A 70 -15.89 -9.41 -2.41
N ILE A 71 -15.60 -9.66 -3.67
CA ILE A 71 -15.99 -8.83 -4.80
C ILE A 71 -17.09 -9.56 -5.54
N THR A 72 -18.28 -8.98 -5.60
CA THR A 72 -19.44 -9.54 -6.32
C THR A 72 -19.51 -8.96 -7.74
N ALA A 73 -20.25 -9.64 -8.62
CA ALA A 73 -20.44 -9.17 -10.00
C ALA A 73 -21.18 -7.83 -10.02
N THR A 74 -22.17 -7.65 -9.14
CA THR A 74 -22.90 -6.39 -8.98
C THR A 74 -21.99 -5.26 -8.50
N ALA A 75 -21.09 -5.53 -7.55
CA ALA A 75 -20.15 -4.50 -7.08
C ALA A 75 -19.20 -4.02 -8.18
N LEU A 76 -18.80 -4.92 -9.09
CA LEU A 76 -17.96 -4.56 -10.24
C LEU A 76 -18.72 -3.81 -11.32
N SER A 77 -19.99 -4.15 -11.57
CA SER A 77 -20.80 -3.51 -12.62
C SER A 77 -21.17 -2.07 -12.30
N ILE A 78 -21.26 -1.73 -11.01
CA ILE A 78 -21.45 -0.36 -10.53
C ILE A 78 -20.24 0.52 -10.90
N GLY A 79 -19.04 -0.05 -11.00
CA GLY A 79 -17.83 0.59 -11.51
C GLY A 79 -17.18 1.59 -10.55
N ASP A 80 -17.94 2.59 -10.09
CA ASP A 80 -17.46 3.67 -9.22
C ASP A 80 -18.36 3.82 -7.97
N GLN A 81 -17.70 3.80 -6.80
CA GLN A 81 -18.33 3.96 -5.49
C GLN A 81 -18.97 5.35 -5.32
N ASP A 82 -18.49 6.37 -6.05
CA ASP A 82 -19.05 7.73 -5.97
C ASP A 82 -20.45 7.83 -6.61
N THR A 83 -20.72 7.05 -7.66
CA THR A 83 -22.07 6.86 -8.22
C THR A 83 -22.99 6.04 -7.32
N ALA A 84 -22.41 5.30 -6.38
CA ALA A 84 -23.09 4.38 -5.49
C ALA A 84 -22.96 4.80 -4.02
N ARG A 85 -22.80 6.10 -3.75
CA ARG A 85 -22.87 6.63 -2.39
C ARG A 85 -24.18 6.17 -1.76
N ASP A 86 -24.06 5.66 -0.54
CA ASP A 86 -25.15 5.09 0.25
C ASP A 86 -25.74 3.75 -0.27
N VAL A 87 -25.17 3.17 -1.32
CA VAL A 87 -25.50 1.80 -1.75
C VAL A 87 -24.63 0.81 -0.99
N VAL A 88 -25.28 0.01 -0.15
CA VAL A 88 -24.67 -1.16 0.48
C VAL A 88 -25.23 -2.39 -0.19
N LEU A 89 -24.35 -3.21 -0.77
CA LEU A 89 -24.78 -4.45 -1.38
C LEU A 89 -24.92 -5.54 -0.32
N GLY A 90 -26.05 -6.25 -0.37
CA GLY A 90 -26.26 -7.49 0.37
C GLY A 90 -25.31 -8.59 -0.10
N ASP A 91 -25.23 -9.67 0.66
CA ASP A 91 -24.34 -10.79 0.41
C ASP A 91 -24.94 -11.93 -0.43
N ASP A 92 -26.14 -11.74 -0.94
CA ASP A 92 -26.85 -12.74 -1.75
C ASP A 92 -26.28 -12.90 -3.17
N ASP A 93 -25.42 -11.97 -3.62
CA ASP A 93 -24.81 -12.01 -4.93
C ASP A 93 -23.56 -12.91 -4.97
N ARG A 94 -23.35 -13.59 -6.10
CA ARG A 94 -22.22 -14.50 -6.31
C ARG A 94 -20.91 -13.74 -6.21
N THR A 95 -20.02 -14.22 -5.34
CA THR A 95 -18.64 -13.74 -5.25
C THR A 95 -17.87 -14.14 -6.51
N VAL A 96 -17.31 -13.15 -7.22
CA VAL A 96 -16.46 -13.34 -8.40
C VAL A 96 -15.04 -13.67 -7.98
N ARG A 97 -14.50 -12.93 -7.00
CA ARG A 97 -13.18 -13.13 -6.40
C ARG A 97 -13.10 -12.50 -5.01
N ASN A 98 -12.02 -12.76 -4.29
CA ASN A 98 -11.71 -12.08 -3.04
C ASN A 98 -10.51 -11.14 -3.23
N LEU A 99 -10.52 -10.00 -2.56
CA LEU A 99 -9.36 -9.11 -2.42
C LEU A 99 -8.88 -9.17 -0.98
N ALA A 100 -7.58 -9.43 -0.79
CA ALA A 100 -6.94 -9.22 0.50
C ALA A 100 -6.62 -7.74 0.64
N VAL A 101 -7.32 -7.05 1.54
CA VAL A 101 -7.06 -5.64 1.84
C VAL A 101 -6.01 -5.57 2.93
N ASP A 102 -4.95 -4.78 2.72
CA ASP A 102 -3.84 -4.69 3.66
C ASP A 102 -4.32 -4.24 5.05
N LEU A 103 -5.14 -3.18 5.09
CA LEU A 103 -5.69 -2.60 6.32
C LEU A 103 -7.16 -2.22 6.16
N ILE A 104 -7.97 -2.54 7.17
CA ILE A 104 -9.30 -1.97 7.35
C ILE A 104 -9.29 -1.21 8.68
N VAL A 105 -9.39 0.11 8.62
CA VAL A 105 -9.40 0.98 9.80
C VAL A 105 -10.81 1.42 10.08
N ILE A 106 -11.36 0.96 11.21
CA ILE A 106 -12.72 1.24 11.64
C ILE A 106 -12.67 2.30 12.73
N ASP A 107 -13.29 3.43 12.48
CA ASP A 107 -13.53 4.44 13.50
C ASP A 107 -14.80 4.08 14.29
N ARG A 108 -14.60 3.68 15.54
CA ARG A 108 -15.70 3.28 16.44
C ARG A 108 -16.63 4.44 16.79
N THR A 109 -16.16 5.67 16.70
CA THR A 109 -16.97 6.87 16.99
C THR A 109 -17.96 7.15 15.87
N THR A 110 -17.57 6.94 14.62
CA THR A 110 -18.42 7.24 13.45
C THR A 110 -19.05 6.00 12.82
N GLY A 111 -18.59 4.80 13.20
CA GLY A 111 -19.01 3.53 12.58
C GLY A 111 -18.54 3.39 11.14
N HIS A 112 -17.54 4.16 10.71
CA HIS A 112 -17.02 4.15 9.34
C HIS A 112 -15.76 3.29 9.21
N ALA A 113 -15.65 2.51 8.13
CA ALA A 113 -14.44 1.77 7.79
C ALA A 113 -13.69 2.40 6.60
N THR A 114 -12.37 2.51 6.71
CA THR A 114 -11.50 2.90 5.60
C THR A 114 -10.67 1.69 5.20
N LEU A 115 -10.90 1.18 3.99
CA LEU A 115 -10.16 0.08 3.37
C LEU A 115 -8.91 0.65 2.71
N LEU A 116 -7.74 0.13 3.04
CA LEU A 116 -6.48 0.71 2.65
C LEU A 116 -5.54 -0.37 2.12
N ASP A 117 -4.96 -0.09 0.97
CA ASP A 117 -3.82 -0.82 0.43
C ASP A 117 -2.56 0.04 0.64
N VAL A 118 -1.47 -0.56 1.09
CA VAL A 118 -0.26 0.13 1.51
C VAL A 118 0.83 -0.10 0.49
N LYS A 119 1.29 0.99 -0.11
CA LYS A 119 2.43 1.01 -1.03
C LYS A 119 3.60 1.71 -0.36
N ARG A 120 4.75 1.01 -0.32
CA ARG A 120 6.02 1.58 0.14
C ARG A 120 6.50 2.74 -0.76
N GLY A 121 6.12 2.71 -2.04
CA GLY A 121 6.74 3.52 -3.09
C GLY A 121 8.06 2.89 -3.58
N GLY A 122 8.44 3.21 -4.81
CA GLY A 122 9.69 2.71 -5.43
C GLY A 122 9.57 2.40 -6.92
N ALA A 123 8.36 2.16 -7.42
CA ALA A 123 8.09 2.03 -8.85
C ALA A 123 6.64 2.45 -9.16
N LEU A 124 6.46 3.09 -10.32
CA LEU A 124 5.16 3.44 -10.85
C LEU A 124 4.41 2.16 -11.21
N TYR A 125 3.19 1.99 -10.72
CA TYR A 125 2.33 0.92 -11.20
C TYR A 125 1.93 1.18 -12.65
N SER A 126 1.86 0.11 -13.45
CA SER A 126 1.28 0.23 -14.79
C SER A 126 -0.14 0.78 -14.70
N SER A 127 -0.57 1.55 -15.71
CA SER A 127 -1.94 2.10 -15.75
C SER A 127 -3.01 1.03 -15.59
N ARG A 128 -2.77 -0.18 -16.16
CA ARG A 128 -3.67 -1.31 -16.01
C ARG A 128 -3.74 -1.82 -14.57
N ALA A 129 -2.59 -2.02 -13.91
CA ALA A 129 -2.56 -2.51 -12.54
C ALA A 129 -3.18 -1.51 -11.54
N ARG A 130 -2.99 -0.20 -11.76
CA ARG A 130 -3.67 0.85 -10.97
C ARG A 130 -5.18 0.76 -11.11
N LEU A 131 -5.68 0.73 -12.36
CA LEU A 131 -7.11 0.62 -12.63
C LEU A 131 -7.71 -0.63 -11.99
N ASP A 132 -7.07 -1.78 -12.19
CA ASP A 132 -7.55 -3.06 -11.65
C ASP A 132 -7.63 -3.04 -10.10
N LEU A 133 -6.66 -2.42 -9.42
CA LEU A 133 -6.69 -2.26 -7.97
C LEU A 133 -7.79 -1.29 -7.52
N CYS A 134 -7.89 -0.11 -8.15
CA CYS A 134 -8.91 0.88 -7.80
C CYS A 134 -10.33 0.33 -7.98
N THR A 135 -10.61 -0.35 -9.09
CA THR A 135 -11.90 -1.00 -9.32
C THR A 135 -12.18 -2.10 -8.29
N ALA A 136 -11.16 -2.89 -7.92
CA ALA A 136 -11.31 -3.92 -6.89
C ALA A 136 -11.60 -3.32 -5.50
N MET A 137 -10.88 -2.27 -5.10
CA MET A 137 -11.07 -1.58 -3.82
C MET A 137 -12.44 -0.90 -3.73
N ALA A 138 -12.87 -0.23 -4.81
CA ALA A 138 -14.20 0.37 -4.90
C ALA A 138 -15.31 -0.68 -4.74
N ALA A 139 -15.22 -1.79 -5.45
CA ALA A 139 -16.17 -2.90 -5.34
C ALA A 139 -16.18 -3.51 -3.93
N CYS A 140 -15.00 -3.71 -3.31
CA CYS A 140 -14.90 -4.19 -1.93
C CYS A 140 -15.55 -3.23 -0.92
N ALA A 141 -15.43 -1.92 -1.10
CA ALA A 141 -16.03 -0.96 -0.20
C ALA A 141 -17.57 -1.05 -0.19
N LEU A 142 -18.20 -1.38 -1.32
CA LEU A 142 -19.66 -1.57 -1.43
C LEU A 142 -20.15 -2.83 -0.70
N THR A 143 -19.33 -3.89 -0.65
CA THR A 143 -19.67 -5.16 0.01
C THR A 143 -19.16 -5.24 1.45
N ALA A 144 -18.28 -4.33 1.87
CA ALA A 144 -17.62 -4.35 3.16
C ALA A 144 -18.59 -4.41 4.35
N PRO A 145 -19.70 -3.64 4.42
CA PRO A 145 -20.61 -3.71 5.57
C PRO A 145 -21.22 -5.10 5.76
N ALA A 146 -21.66 -5.75 4.68
CA ALA A 146 -22.22 -7.10 4.74
C ALA A 146 -21.13 -8.13 5.09
N ALA A 147 -19.98 -8.06 4.42
CA ALA A 147 -18.87 -9.00 4.62
C ALA A 147 -18.30 -8.94 6.05
N LEU A 148 -18.12 -7.73 6.59
CA LEU A 148 -17.59 -7.54 7.95
C LEU A 148 -18.61 -7.97 9.02
N ARG A 149 -19.91 -7.85 8.76
CA ARG A 149 -20.94 -8.31 9.68
C ARG A 149 -20.86 -9.83 9.91
N ARG A 150 -20.45 -10.62 8.91
CA ARG A 150 -20.22 -12.08 9.05
C ARG A 150 -19.11 -12.46 10.02
N ILE A 151 -18.17 -11.55 10.26
CA ILE A 151 -17.10 -11.71 11.27
C ILE A 151 -17.36 -10.89 12.53
N ASN A 152 -18.64 -10.60 12.83
CA ASN A 152 -19.09 -9.84 14.00
C ASN A 152 -18.52 -8.41 14.08
N VAL A 153 -18.32 -7.77 12.93
CA VAL A 153 -17.90 -6.37 12.82
C VAL A 153 -18.98 -5.57 12.12
N SER A 154 -19.71 -4.75 12.87
CA SER A 154 -20.73 -3.87 12.31
C SER A 154 -20.15 -2.50 11.97
N ILE A 155 -20.37 -2.06 10.74
CA ILE A 155 -20.03 -0.72 10.24
C ILE A 155 -21.24 -0.14 9.52
N ALA A 156 -21.36 1.19 9.53
CA ALA A 156 -22.43 1.89 8.84
C ALA A 156 -22.08 2.14 7.37
N THR A 157 -20.84 2.55 7.11
CA THR A 157 -20.37 2.94 5.78
C THR A 157 -18.89 2.58 5.62
N ALA A 158 -18.44 2.44 4.38
CA ALA A 158 -17.04 2.18 4.05
C ALA A 158 -16.55 3.10 2.94
N SER A 159 -15.26 3.43 2.96
CA SER A 159 -14.54 4.08 1.86
C SER A 159 -13.22 3.34 1.63
N TRP A 160 -12.54 3.65 0.54
CA TRP A 160 -11.25 3.04 0.23
C TRP A 160 -10.20 4.08 -0.16
N GLY A 161 -8.93 3.73 0.03
CA GLY A 161 -7.80 4.56 -0.37
C GLY A 161 -6.50 3.78 -0.45
N ILE A 162 -5.44 4.47 -0.86
CA ILE A 162 -4.08 3.94 -0.94
C ILE A 162 -3.18 4.76 0.00
N ILE A 163 -2.41 4.09 0.85
CA ILE A 163 -1.30 4.75 1.56
C ILE A 163 -0.09 4.66 0.64
N ASP A 164 0.33 5.77 0.05
CA ASP A 164 1.55 5.85 -0.77
C ASP A 164 2.67 6.49 0.03
N LEU A 165 3.44 5.66 0.74
CA LEU A 165 4.51 6.13 1.62
C LEU A 165 5.62 6.85 0.86
N GLY A 166 5.87 6.48 -0.39
CA GLY A 166 6.95 7.06 -1.21
C GLY A 166 6.48 8.07 -2.25
N GLY A 167 5.16 8.29 -2.39
CA GLY A 167 4.59 9.27 -3.31
C GLY A 167 4.82 9.00 -4.80
N ALA A 168 5.22 7.78 -5.15
CA ALA A 168 5.66 7.41 -6.51
C ALA A 168 4.79 6.31 -7.14
N ALA A 169 3.71 5.88 -6.50
CA ALA A 169 2.86 4.81 -6.99
C ALA A 169 1.92 5.27 -8.13
N GLY A 170 1.73 6.58 -8.28
CA GLY A 170 0.99 7.20 -9.38
C GLY A 170 -0.53 7.09 -9.27
N PHE A 171 -1.06 6.89 -8.06
CA PHE A 171 -2.50 6.96 -7.82
C PHE A 171 -2.96 8.41 -7.72
N ALA A 172 -4.27 8.65 -7.87
CA ALA A 172 -4.84 9.98 -7.78
C ALA A 172 -4.74 10.51 -6.34
N GLU A 173 -4.38 11.78 -6.18
CA GLU A 173 -4.18 12.42 -4.87
C GLU A 173 -5.42 12.34 -3.97
N ASP A 174 -6.62 12.38 -4.55
CA ASP A 174 -7.88 12.31 -3.83
C ASP A 174 -8.22 10.91 -3.28
N ARG A 175 -7.45 9.89 -3.66
CA ARG A 175 -7.53 8.52 -3.15
C ARG A 175 -6.25 8.09 -2.45
N CYS A 176 -5.32 9.00 -2.23
CA CYS A 176 -4.05 8.73 -1.60
C CYS A 176 -3.88 9.44 -0.26
N VAL A 177 -3.13 8.78 0.61
CA VAL A 177 -2.56 9.39 1.81
C VAL A 177 -1.06 9.21 1.71
N SER A 178 -0.31 10.30 1.63
CA SER A 178 1.14 10.22 1.61
C SER A 178 1.70 9.84 2.97
N GLY A 179 2.96 9.38 3.00
CA GLY A 179 3.67 9.14 4.25
C GLY A 179 3.77 10.38 5.15
N ALA A 180 3.78 11.58 4.57
CA ALA A 180 3.81 12.85 5.30
C ALA A 180 2.46 13.20 5.96
N GLU A 181 1.35 12.77 5.35
CA GLU A 181 -0.01 13.11 5.80
C GLU A 181 -0.60 12.06 6.73
N ILE A 182 0.02 10.88 6.84
CA ILE A 182 -0.55 9.72 7.53
C ILE A 182 -0.94 10.03 8.99
N ASN A 183 -0.12 10.82 9.70
CA ASN A 183 -0.43 11.20 11.08
C ASN A 183 -1.66 12.08 11.17
N THR A 184 -1.77 13.07 10.28
CA THR A 184 -2.91 14.00 10.23
C THR A 184 -4.19 13.30 9.78
N PHE A 185 -4.07 12.35 8.85
CA PHE A 185 -5.20 11.59 8.33
C PHE A 185 -5.88 10.76 9.43
N PHE A 186 -5.10 10.11 10.29
CA PHE A 186 -5.61 9.27 11.38
C PHE A 186 -5.76 9.99 12.72
N ASP A 187 -5.06 11.11 12.92
CA ASP A 187 -4.84 11.77 14.22
C ASP A 187 -4.10 10.85 15.20
N VAL A 188 -3.04 10.19 14.72
CA VAL A 188 -2.21 9.22 15.45
C VAL A 188 -0.74 9.36 15.01
N PRO A 189 0.26 9.35 15.91
CA PRO A 189 1.68 9.49 15.55
C PRO A 189 2.28 8.16 15.03
N ILE A 190 2.05 7.85 13.76
CA ILE A 190 2.48 6.61 13.10
C ILE A 190 3.89 6.76 12.48
N THR A 191 4.21 7.94 11.95
CA THR A 191 5.51 8.21 11.29
C THR A 191 6.72 7.77 12.12
N PRO A 192 6.81 8.05 13.44
CA PRO A 192 7.96 7.61 14.23
C PRO A 192 8.16 6.09 14.25
N LEU A 193 7.07 5.31 14.18
CA LEU A 193 7.14 3.84 14.10
C LEU A 193 7.66 3.37 12.74
N ILE A 194 7.22 4.01 11.65
CA ILE A 194 7.69 3.72 10.29
C ILE A 194 9.17 4.08 10.16
N GLU A 195 9.58 5.24 10.68
CA GLU A 195 10.98 5.69 10.67
C GLU A 195 11.88 4.74 11.47
N LEU A 196 11.49 4.36 12.68
CA LEU A 196 12.23 3.39 13.49
C LEU A 196 12.35 2.04 12.79
N PHE A 197 11.27 1.57 12.15
CA PHE A 197 11.29 0.35 11.34
C PHE A 197 12.29 0.44 10.19
N ASN A 198 12.21 1.51 9.39
CA ASN A 198 13.08 1.73 8.24
C ASN A 198 14.55 1.86 8.65
N GLN A 199 14.84 2.60 9.73
CA GLN A 199 16.20 2.73 10.27
C GLN A 199 16.75 1.38 10.72
N THR A 200 15.95 0.57 11.43
CA THR A 200 16.40 -0.76 11.88
C THR A 200 16.68 -1.69 10.69
N ILE A 201 15.83 -1.67 9.66
CA ILE A 201 16.07 -2.40 8.42
C ILE A 201 17.35 -1.91 7.73
N ALA A 202 17.54 -0.59 7.60
CA ALA A 202 18.71 -0.02 6.93
C ALA A 202 20.03 -0.41 7.62
N THR A 203 20.06 -0.36 8.96
CA THR A 203 21.23 -0.79 9.74
C THR A 203 21.53 -2.26 9.55
N GLY A 204 20.53 -3.15 9.69
CA GLY A 204 20.72 -4.59 9.51
C GLY A 204 21.09 -4.97 8.07
N TYR A 205 20.45 -4.33 7.10
CA TYR A 205 20.75 -4.50 5.68
C TYR A 205 22.18 -4.13 5.35
N SER A 206 22.66 -2.98 5.84
CA SER A 206 24.02 -2.50 5.55
C SER A 206 25.08 -3.44 6.12
N ALA A 207 24.90 -3.93 7.36
CA ALA A 207 25.82 -4.87 7.98
C ALA A 207 25.90 -6.20 7.21
N GLU A 208 24.75 -6.74 6.81
CA GLU A 208 24.70 -7.99 6.07
C GLU A 208 25.19 -7.85 4.62
N MET A 209 24.89 -6.72 3.98
CA MET A 209 25.38 -6.39 2.65
C MET A 209 26.91 -6.34 2.63
N GLN A 210 27.53 -5.68 3.61
CA GLN A 210 28.99 -5.65 3.76
C GLN A 210 29.58 -7.05 3.91
N ARG A 211 28.93 -7.91 4.70
CA ARG A 211 29.35 -9.32 4.87
C ARG A 211 29.30 -10.07 3.54
N LEU A 212 28.20 -9.97 2.79
CA LEU A 212 28.01 -10.65 1.51
C LEU A 212 28.99 -10.15 0.43
N VAL A 213 29.21 -8.84 0.35
CA VAL A 213 30.19 -8.25 -0.57
C VAL A 213 31.60 -8.78 -0.29
N GLY A 214 31.99 -8.87 0.98
CA GLY A 214 33.28 -9.47 1.36
C GLY A 214 33.46 -10.90 0.83
N HIS A 215 32.42 -11.73 0.92
CA HIS A 215 32.49 -13.11 0.42
C HIS A 215 32.68 -13.18 -1.11
N VAL A 216 32.06 -12.26 -1.86
CA VAL A 216 32.23 -12.20 -3.32
C VAL A 216 33.69 -11.87 -3.67
N PHE A 217 34.32 -10.95 -2.96
CA PHE A 217 35.73 -10.58 -3.19
C PHE A 217 36.74 -11.60 -2.66
N ASP A 218 36.40 -12.37 -1.62
CA ASP A 218 37.25 -13.42 -1.07
C ASP A 218 37.18 -14.73 -1.88
N THR A 219 36.21 -14.86 -2.79
CA THR A 219 36.11 -16.02 -3.68
C THR A 219 37.15 -15.86 -4.79
N PRO A 220 38.16 -16.75 -4.91
CA PRO A 220 39.19 -16.62 -5.92
C PRO A 220 38.58 -16.65 -7.32
N ASP A 221 39.01 -15.69 -8.13
CA ASP A 221 38.53 -15.43 -9.48
C ASP A 221 38.66 -16.67 -10.37
N VAL A 222 37.53 -17.30 -10.72
CA VAL A 222 37.46 -18.32 -11.78
C VAL A 222 37.29 -17.60 -13.12
N THR A 223 38.18 -16.66 -13.43
CA THR A 223 38.33 -16.10 -14.78
C THR A 223 39.13 -17.08 -15.65
N ARG A 224 38.50 -18.19 -16.02
CA ARG A 224 38.86 -18.95 -17.22
C ARG A 224 37.59 -19.32 -17.98
N GLY A 225 37.20 -18.41 -18.87
CA GLY A 225 36.11 -18.66 -19.81
C GLY A 225 36.01 -17.56 -20.86
N GLY A 226 36.86 -17.65 -21.88
CA GLY A 226 36.62 -17.10 -23.22
C GLY A 226 36.56 -15.58 -23.33
N ALA A 227 37.72 -14.94 -23.46
CA ALA A 227 37.81 -13.70 -24.20
C ALA A 227 37.63 -14.03 -25.69
N ASP A 228 36.38 -14.10 -26.14
CA ASP A 228 36.10 -13.95 -27.57
C ASP A 228 35.99 -12.46 -27.87
N GLU A 229 36.85 -12.06 -28.79
CA GLU A 229 37.14 -10.75 -29.32
C GLU A 229 35.87 -10.09 -29.90
N TRP A 230 35.27 -9.17 -29.14
CA TRP A 230 34.26 -8.26 -29.67
C TRP A 230 34.96 -7.10 -30.36
N THR A 231 34.85 -7.05 -31.67
CA THR A 231 35.27 -5.92 -32.50
C THR A 231 34.26 -4.78 -32.37
N GLU A 232 34.75 -3.61 -31.98
CA GLU A 232 34.01 -2.34 -31.98
C GLU A 232 33.50 -2.03 -33.39
N SER A 233 32.19 -1.84 -33.51
CA SER A 233 31.62 -0.99 -34.56
C SER A 233 30.95 0.20 -33.89
N ASP A 234 31.60 1.35 -34.03
CA ASP A 234 31.01 2.67 -33.82
C ASP A 234 29.73 2.80 -34.65
N ASP A 235 28.61 3.13 -34.00
CA ASP A 235 27.63 4.01 -34.61
C ASP A 235 26.88 4.83 -33.55
N GLN A 236 27.01 6.14 -33.71
CA GLN A 236 26.42 7.20 -32.90
C GLN A 236 24.89 7.24 -33.06
N ALA A 237 24.19 7.56 -31.97
CA ALA A 237 23.31 8.72 -31.93
C ALA A 237 22.78 8.97 -30.51
N SER A 238 23.28 10.06 -29.91
CA SER A 238 22.60 10.75 -28.82
C SER A 238 21.19 11.17 -29.26
N ARG A 239 20.18 10.84 -28.47
CA ARG A 239 18.90 11.55 -28.50
C ARG A 239 18.45 11.85 -27.08
N GLU A 240 18.54 13.14 -26.74
CA GLU A 240 17.76 13.77 -25.68
C GLU A 240 16.29 13.42 -25.87
N LEU A 241 15.68 12.84 -24.83
CA LEU A 241 14.22 12.72 -24.74
C LEU A 241 13.70 13.95 -24.02
N THR A 242 13.38 14.98 -24.80
CA THR A 242 12.56 16.11 -24.38
C THR A 242 11.19 15.57 -23.97
N VAL A 243 10.82 15.74 -22.70
CA VAL A 243 9.49 15.42 -22.18
C VAL A 243 8.48 16.38 -22.82
N ARG A 244 7.79 15.93 -23.87
CA ARG A 244 6.63 16.63 -24.43
C ARG A 244 5.41 16.35 -23.57
N SER A 245 4.97 17.40 -22.87
CA SER A 245 3.62 17.55 -22.33
C SER A 245 2.58 17.35 -23.44
N THR A 246 1.77 16.30 -23.33
CA THR A 246 0.56 16.15 -24.13
C THR A 246 -0.63 16.63 -23.32
N ARG A 247 -1.31 17.65 -23.84
CA ARG A 247 -2.57 18.19 -23.33
C ARG A 247 -3.67 17.13 -23.29
N SER A 248 -4.53 17.34 -22.29
CA SER A 248 -5.83 16.78 -22.01
C SER A 248 -6.71 16.46 -23.22
N VAL A 249 -7.34 15.28 -23.18
CA VAL A 249 -8.63 15.02 -23.83
C VAL A 249 -9.68 14.96 -22.71
N GLY A 250 -10.53 15.99 -22.62
CA GLY A 250 -11.75 15.98 -21.79
C GLY A 250 -12.90 15.28 -22.55
N CYS A 251 -14.08 15.02 -21.98
CA CYS A 251 -14.67 15.37 -20.70
C CYS A 251 -15.90 14.46 -20.49
N ALA A 252 -16.09 13.94 -19.28
CA ALA A 252 -17.38 13.98 -18.60
C ALA A 252 -17.12 14.26 -17.10
N PRO A 253 -17.94 15.09 -16.43
CA PRO A 253 -17.44 15.98 -15.39
C PRO A 253 -17.87 15.58 -13.98
N ARG A 254 -16.88 15.51 -13.08
CA ARG A 254 -16.77 16.16 -11.74
C ARG A 254 -16.01 15.24 -10.77
N LEU A 255 -14.78 15.64 -10.43
CA LEU A 255 -14.07 15.20 -9.21
C LEU A 255 -13.72 16.45 -8.38
N PRO A 256 -13.51 16.34 -7.04
CA PRO A 256 -13.59 15.13 -6.19
C PRO A 256 -14.46 15.30 -4.91
N GLN A 257 -14.89 14.18 -4.30
CA GLN A 257 -14.90 14.11 -2.82
C GLN A 257 -13.68 13.30 -2.42
N ARG A 258 -12.65 14.01 -1.94
CA ARG A 258 -11.40 13.43 -1.43
C ARG A 258 -11.64 12.33 -0.40
N LEU A 259 -10.70 11.43 -0.25
CA LEU A 259 -10.67 10.47 0.86
C LEU A 259 -10.70 11.23 2.19
N ILE A 260 -11.74 10.99 2.98
CA ILE A 260 -11.92 11.62 4.29
C ILE A 260 -11.42 10.67 5.38
N GLY A 261 -10.38 11.09 6.09
CA GLY A 261 -9.80 10.33 7.20
C GLY A 261 -10.70 10.30 8.44
N PRO A 262 -10.48 9.35 9.37
CA PRO A 262 -11.24 9.25 10.62
C PRO A 262 -11.32 10.56 11.41
N HIS A 263 -10.21 11.30 11.51
CA HIS A 263 -10.15 12.56 12.22
C HIS A 263 -11.10 13.62 11.65
N GLU A 264 -11.06 13.82 10.34
CA GLU A 264 -11.94 14.79 9.66
C GLU A 264 -13.40 14.35 9.77
N ARG A 265 -13.69 13.06 9.62
CA ARG A 265 -15.04 12.51 9.78
C ARG A 265 -15.64 12.80 11.15
N ARG A 266 -14.85 12.63 12.22
CA ARG A 266 -15.27 12.99 13.59
C ARG A 266 -15.60 14.48 13.71
N ARG A 267 -14.78 15.36 13.12
CA ARG A 267 -15.04 16.82 13.10
C ARG A 267 -16.35 17.14 12.39
N LEU A 268 -16.62 16.54 11.24
CA LEU A 268 -17.86 16.76 10.48
C LEU A 268 -19.11 16.26 11.23
N ALA A 269 -19.00 15.13 11.94
CA ALA A 269 -20.09 14.59 12.76
C ALA A 269 -20.48 15.54 13.92
N LEU A 270 -19.49 16.18 14.55
CA LEU A 270 -19.73 17.14 15.64
C LEU A 270 -20.48 18.41 15.16
N VAL A 271 -20.14 18.92 13.98
CA VAL A 271 -20.80 20.11 13.38
C VAL A 271 -22.24 19.78 12.97
N SER A 272 -22.48 18.57 12.47
CA SER A 272 -23.82 18.12 12.07
C SER A 272 -24.74 17.89 13.28
N GLY A 273 -24.19 17.42 14.40
CA GLY A 273 -24.93 17.18 15.65
C GLY A 273 -25.29 18.44 16.45
N SER A 274 -24.57 19.56 16.27
CA SER A 274 -24.89 20.83 16.95
C SER A 274 -26.06 21.56 16.28
N SER A 275 -26.23 21.41 14.97
CA SER A 275 -27.31 22.05 14.21
C SER A 275 -28.70 21.45 14.52
N SER A 276 -28.78 20.15 14.81
CA SER A 276 -30.05 19.46 15.12
C SER A 276 -30.61 19.80 16.52
N ARG A 277 -29.75 20.13 17.49
CA ARG A 277 -30.19 20.56 18.85
C ARG A 277 -30.77 21.97 18.91
N SER A 278 -30.46 22.84 17.94
CA SER A 278 -31.00 24.21 17.90
C SER A 278 -32.47 24.29 17.44
N ARG A 279 -32.97 23.28 16.69
CA ARG A 279 -34.35 23.28 16.18
C ARG A 279 -35.40 22.70 17.15
N GLN A 280 -34.98 22.05 18.24
CA GLN A 280 -35.92 21.47 19.22
C GLN A 280 -36.26 22.39 20.40
N ARG A 281 -35.69 23.59 20.50
CA ARG A 281 -35.99 24.55 21.59
C ARG A 281 -37.01 25.65 21.25
N GLY A 282 -37.70 25.55 20.11
CA GLY A 282 -38.66 26.56 19.64
C GLY A 282 -40.13 26.12 19.60
N ARG A 283 -40.52 25.11 20.40
CA ARG A 283 -41.92 24.70 20.53
C ARG A 283 -42.22 24.31 21.99
N THR A 284 -42.48 25.33 22.79
CA THR A 284 -43.30 25.26 24.01
C THR A 284 -44.03 26.58 24.11
#